data_AF-A0A7K0HYN8-F1
#
_entry.id   AF-A0A7K0HYN8-F1
#
_cell.length_a   1.000
_cell.length_b   1.000
_cell.length_c   1.000
_cell.angle_alpha   90.00
_cell.angle_beta   90.00
_cell.angle_gamma   90.00
#
_symmetry.space_group_name_H-M   'P 1'
#
loop_
_entity.id
_entity.type
_entity.pdbx_description
1 polymer ?
#
loop_
_entity_poly.entity_id
_entity_poly.type
_entity_poly.pdbx_seq_one_letter_code
_entity_poly.pdbx_strand_id
1 'polypeptide(L)'
;MKIKRLLLLLALSLLVASCTSYKNVPYLQNPEAVNDFEEVLPLYDAKIMPKDLLSITVNTTDPKAATPFNLTVQTPINAALTNISTTTQPTM
;
A
#
# COMPACT_ATOMS: atom_id res chain seq x y z
N MET A 1 8.00 13.47 -57.08
CA MET A 1 6.91 12.99 -56.18
C MET A 1 7.19 11.66 -55.47
N LYS A 2 8.17 10.84 -55.90
CA LYS A 2 8.48 9.53 -55.28
C LYS A 2 9.04 9.63 -53.84
N ILE A 3 9.95 10.58 -53.59
CA ILE A 3 10.55 10.82 -52.27
C ILE A 3 9.53 11.31 -51.24
N LYS A 4 8.63 12.24 -51.61
CA LYS A 4 7.57 12.71 -50.71
C LYS A 4 6.60 11.59 -50.33
N ARG A 5 6.28 10.69 -51.27
CA ARG A 5 5.47 9.48 -51.00
C ARG A 5 6.20 8.49 -50.08
N LEU A 6 7.51 8.32 -50.26
CA LEU A 6 8.32 7.46 -49.38
C LEU A 6 8.38 8.01 -47.95
N LEU A 7 8.60 9.31 -47.78
CA LEU A 7 8.61 9.97 -46.48
C LEU A 7 7.24 9.90 -45.79
N LEU A 8 6.15 10.04 -46.56
CA LEU A 8 4.79 9.88 -46.04
C LEU A 8 4.53 8.45 -45.55
N LEU A 9 4.96 7.44 -46.31
CA LEU A 9 4.81 6.04 -45.92
C LEU A 9 5.64 5.69 -44.67
N LEU A 10 6.84 6.26 -44.56
CA LEU A 10 7.69 6.08 -43.37
C LEU A 10 7.08 6.76 -42.14
N ALA A 11 6.55 7.98 -42.29
CA ALA A 11 5.88 8.66 -41.19
C ALA A 11 4.63 7.89 -40.72
N LEU A 12 3.89 7.29 -41.65
CA LEU A 12 2.70 6.49 -41.35
C LEU A 12 3.06 5.19 -40.61
N SER A 13 4.14 4.50 -40.99
CA SER A 13 4.59 3.29 -40.29
C SER A 13 5.08 3.57 -38.87
N LEU A 14 5.74 4.71 -38.66
CA LEU A 14 6.16 5.15 -37.33
C LEU A 14 4.98 5.51 -36.43
N LEU A 15 3.90 6.08 -36.99
CA LEU A 15 2.69 6.42 -36.23
C LEU A 15 1.92 5.17 -35.74
N VAL A 16 1.89 4.09 -36.52
CA VAL A 16 1.19 2.85 -36.12
C VAL A 16 2.02 1.99 -35.16
N ALA A 17 3.35 2.08 -35.21
CA ALA A 17 4.25 1.35 -34.33
C ALA A 17 4.32 1.92 -32.90
N SER A 18 3.98 3.20 -32.70
CA SER A 18 4.01 3.84 -31.38
C SER A 18 2.74 3.61 -30.54
N CYS A 19 1.69 3.00 -31.10
CA CYS A 19 0.41 2.77 -30.41
C CYS A 19 0.35 1.42 -29.67
N THR A 20 1.48 0.88 -29.20
CA THR A 20 1.46 -0.34 -28.40
C THR A 20 1.21 0.03 -26.94
N SER A 21 -0.03 -0.17 -26.48
CA SER A 21 -0.31 -0.17 -25.04
C SER A 21 0.63 -1.16 -24.35
N TYR A 22 1.27 -0.73 -23.26
CA TYR A 22 2.25 -1.50 -22.51
C TYR A 22 1.57 -2.74 -21.91
N LYS A 23 1.56 -3.84 -22.67
CA LYS A 23 0.85 -5.06 -22.29
C LYS A 23 1.53 -5.78 -21.12
N ASN A 24 2.81 -5.48 -20.88
CA ASN A 24 3.63 -6.17 -19.90
C ASN A 24 3.83 -5.36 -18.61
N VAL A 25 2.76 -4.97 -17.92
CA VAL A 25 2.88 -4.41 -16.56
C VAL A 25 3.54 -5.48 -15.67
N PRO A 26 4.61 -5.20 -14.92
CA PRO A 26 5.30 -6.20 -14.08
C PRO A 26 4.42 -6.81 -12.98
N TYR A 27 3.24 -6.26 -12.74
CA TYR A 27 2.32 -6.69 -11.70
C TYR A 27 1.01 -7.17 -12.33
N LEU A 28 0.61 -8.38 -11.91
CA LEU A 28 -0.70 -9.01 -12.15
C LEU A 28 -1.11 -9.05 -13.62
N GLN A 29 -0.27 -9.69 -14.44
CA GLN A 29 -0.70 -10.15 -15.75
C GLN A 29 -1.58 -11.40 -15.56
N ASN A 30 -2.76 -11.39 -16.17
CA ASN A 30 -3.80 -12.43 -16.09
C ASN A 30 -4.56 -12.47 -14.74
N PRO A 31 -5.50 -11.54 -14.49
CA PRO A 31 -6.35 -11.57 -13.30
C PRO A 31 -7.16 -12.87 -13.18
N GLU A 32 -7.50 -13.53 -14.28
CA GLU A 32 -8.23 -14.81 -14.24
C GLU A 32 -7.32 -15.93 -13.69
N ALA A 33 -6.08 -16.02 -14.16
CA ALA A 33 -5.11 -17.02 -13.67
C ALA A 33 -4.73 -16.85 -12.18
N VAL A 34 -4.88 -15.66 -11.59
CA VAL A 34 -4.69 -15.43 -10.15
C VAL A 34 -5.98 -15.51 -9.33
N ASN A 35 -7.15 -15.57 -9.96
CA ASN A 35 -8.42 -15.78 -9.27
C ASN A 35 -8.96 -17.21 -9.41
N ASP A 36 -8.40 -18.01 -10.34
CA ASP A 36 -8.68 -19.45 -10.51
C ASP A 36 -8.10 -20.33 -9.38
N PHE A 37 -7.50 -19.74 -8.35
CA PHE A 37 -7.25 -20.44 -7.10
C PHE A 37 -8.59 -20.69 -6.39
N GLU A 38 -9.29 -21.76 -6.80
CA GLU A 38 -10.42 -22.37 -6.07
C GLU A 38 -10.01 -22.90 -4.69
N GLU A 39 -8.70 -22.92 -4.40
CA GLU A 39 -8.17 -23.32 -3.11
C GLU A 39 -8.47 -22.23 -2.09
N VAL A 40 -9.30 -22.57 -1.11
CA VAL A 40 -9.54 -21.73 0.08
C VAL A 40 -8.18 -21.42 0.69
N LEU A 41 -7.70 -20.20 0.45
CA LEU A 41 -6.43 -19.76 0.99
C LEU A 41 -6.51 -19.91 2.51
N PRO A 42 -5.58 -20.64 3.14
CA PRO A 42 -5.57 -20.77 4.59
C PRO A 42 -5.51 -19.37 5.20
N LEU A 43 -6.25 -19.18 6.30
CA LEU A 43 -6.27 -17.90 6.98
C LEU A 43 -4.83 -17.50 7.32
N TYR A 44 -4.38 -16.38 6.74
CA TYR A 44 -3.03 -15.90 6.96
C TYR A 44 -2.89 -15.46 8.42
N ASP A 45 -2.01 -16.13 9.16
CA ASP A 45 -1.65 -15.72 10.51
C ASP A 45 -0.63 -14.57 10.41
N ALA A 46 -1.08 -13.36 10.73
CA ALA A 46 -0.26 -12.17 10.63
C ALA A 46 0.84 -12.18 11.69
N LYS A 47 2.05 -12.56 11.29
CA LYS A 47 3.23 -12.53 12.14
C LYS A 47 3.85 -11.13 12.19
N ILE A 48 3.94 -10.55 13.38
CA ILE A 48 4.68 -9.31 13.63
C ILE A 48 6.17 -9.55 13.41
N MET A 49 6.80 -8.70 12.58
CA MET A 49 8.20 -8.79 12.21
C MET A 49 9.04 -7.69 12.89
N PRO A 50 10.37 -7.90 13.04
CA PRO A 50 11.26 -6.85 13.51
C PRO A 50 11.16 -5.62 12.62
N LYS A 51 11.02 -4.45 13.24
CA LYS A 51 10.83 -3.10 12.63
C LYS A 51 9.41 -2.76 12.20
N ASP A 52 8.42 -3.61 12.48
CA ASP A 52 7.02 -3.23 12.28
C ASP A 52 6.61 -2.10 13.23
N LEU A 53 5.91 -1.09 12.69
CA LEU A 53 5.28 -0.05 13.48
C LEU A 53 3.81 -0.41 13.68
N LEU A 54 3.44 -0.71 14.92
CA LEU A 54 2.08 -1.11 15.27
C LEU A 54 1.34 0.05 15.92
N SER A 55 0.09 0.26 15.50
CA SER A 55 -0.86 1.15 16.16
C SER A 55 -2.04 0.32 16.63
N ILE A 56 -2.30 0.31 17.93
CA ILE A 56 -3.36 -0.49 18.55
C ILE A 56 -4.40 0.47 19.12
N THR A 57 -5.66 0.28 18.72
CA THR A 57 -6.81 1.03 19.26
C THR A 57 -7.81 0.04 19.83
N VAL A 58 -8.09 0.15 21.11
CA VAL A 58 -9.07 -0.65 21.83
C VAL A 58 -10.39 0.10 21.85
N ASN A 59 -11.44 -0.51 21.31
CA ASN A 59 -12.80 0.07 21.35
C ASN A 59 -13.68 -0.77 22.26
N THR A 60 -14.30 -0.14 23.25
CA THR A 60 -15.18 -0.77 24.24
C THR A 60 -16.45 0.04 24.42
N THR A 61 -17.51 -0.61 24.88
CA THR A 61 -18.79 0.04 25.17
C THR A 61 -18.68 1.09 26.28
N ASP A 62 -17.82 0.84 27.27
CA ASP A 62 -17.39 1.85 28.25
C ASP A 62 -16.03 2.45 27.81
N PRO A 63 -15.97 3.71 27.37
CA PRO A 63 -14.73 4.37 27.00
C PRO A 63 -13.71 4.43 28.14
N LYS A 64 -14.15 4.44 29.40
CA LYS A 64 -13.25 4.49 30.56
C LYS A 64 -12.46 3.20 30.74
N ALA A 65 -13.01 2.07 30.31
CA ALA A 65 -12.32 0.79 30.34
C ALA A 65 -11.17 0.71 29.32
N ALA A 66 -11.25 1.44 28.20
CA ALA A 66 -10.22 1.47 27.17
C ALA A 66 -9.11 2.51 27.44
N THR A 67 -9.33 3.49 28.32
CA THR A 67 -8.33 4.52 28.68
C THR A 67 -6.92 4.01 28.99
N PRO A 68 -6.72 2.93 29.78
CA PRO A 68 -5.37 2.44 30.08
C PRO A 68 -4.67 1.78 28.89
N PHE A 69 -5.41 1.41 27.84
CA PHE A 69 -4.87 0.72 26.66
C PHE A 69 -4.66 1.68 25.47
N ASN A 70 -5.50 2.71 25.35
CA ASN A 70 -5.39 3.72 24.31
C ASN A 70 -4.49 4.87 24.75
N LEU A 71 -3.20 4.56 24.92
CA LEU A 71 -2.20 5.57 25.28
C LEU A 71 -2.01 6.55 24.11
N THR A 72 -1.91 7.84 24.42
CA THR A 72 -1.65 8.87 23.41
C THR A 72 -0.20 8.79 22.96
N VAL A 73 0.00 8.67 21.65
CA VAL A 73 1.34 8.72 21.04
C VAL A 73 1.93 10.11 21.28
N GLN A 74 3.23 10.18 21.64
CA GLN A 74 3.94 11.45 21.81
C GLN A 74 3.84 12.28 20.53
N THR A 75 3.14 13.41 20.61
CA THR A 75 3.28 14.52 19.67
C THR A 75 4.18 15.59 20.30
N PRO A 76 4.90 16.41 19.52
CA PRO A 76 5.76 17.47 20.06
C PRO A 76 5.04 18.44 21.01
N ILE A 77 3.72 18.56 20.87
CA ILE A 77 2.84 19.39 21.71
C ILE A 77 2.71 18.80 23.13
N ASN A 78 2.64 17.47 23.26
CA ASN A 78 2.44 16.79 24.54
C ASN A 78 3.75 16.63 25.34
N ALA A 79 4.91 16.63 24.67
CA ALA A 79 6.23 16.54 25.32
C ALA A 79 6.62 17.82 26.10
N ALA A 80 5.99 18.96 25.79
CA ALA A 80 6.19 20.23 26.49
C ALA A 80 5.44 20.32 27.83
N LEU A 81 4.51 19.40 28.09
CA LEU A 81 3.74 19.32 29.33
C LEU A 81 4.41 18.30 30.25
N THR A 82 5.18 18.77 31.22
CA THR A 82 6.04 17.99 32.13
C THR A 82 5.32 16.94 33.00
N ASN A 83 3.98 16.87 32.95
CA ASN A 83 3.15 15.98 33.76
C ASN A 83 2.42 14.89 32.96
N ILE A 84 2.72 14.71 31.67
CA ILE A 84 2.08 13.66 30.86
C ILE A 84 3.05 12.47 30.72
N SER A 85 2.77 11.40 31.47
CA SER A 85 3.39 10.10 31.25
C SER A 85 3.01 9.60 29.86
N THR A 86 3.93 9.74 28.92
CA THR A 86 3.75 9.31 27.53
C THR A 86 4.64 8.10 27.29
N THR A 87 4.05 7.00 26.82
CA THR A 87 4.79 5.78 26.51
C THR A 87 4.57 5.50 25.04
N THR A 88 5.63 5.57 24.23
CA THR A 88 5.57 5.18 22.81
C THR A 88 5.76 3.67 22.61
N GLN A 89 5.95 2.92 23.70
CA GLN A 89 6.22 1.49 23.65
C GLN A 89 5.77 0.83 24.96
N PRO A 90 5.14 -0.37 24.92
CA PRO A 90 5.00 -1.17 26.12
C PRO A 90 6.40 -1.48 26.65
N THR A 91 6.71 -0.95 27.83
CA THR A 91 7.85 -1.43 28.61
C THR A 91 7.44 -2.78 29.21
N MET A 92 8.30 -3.78 29.01
CA MET A 92 8.24 -5.04 29.77
C MET A 92 8.86 -4.82 31.13
#